data_AF-A0A2W5QMW4-F1
#
_entry.id   AF-A0A2W5QMW4-F1
#
_cell.length_a   1.000
_cell.length_b   1.000
_cell.length_c   1.000
_cell.angle_alpha   90.00
_cell.angle_beta   90.00
_cell.angle_gamma   90.00
#
_symmetry.space_group_name_H-M   'P 1'
#
loop_
_entity.id
_entity.type
_entity.pdbx_description
1 polymer ?
#
loop_
_entity_poly.entity_id
_entity_poly.type
_entity_poly.pdbx_seq_one_letter_code
_entity_poly.pdbx_strand_id
1 'polypeptide(L)'
;MNNRDSSPARRHYYSVRSGRRAPDQGLGLEDFKRFFLALFNRMEEQGLFQEWFGYTCVDAGEVFGKAGADLDLFVFRKLRRHGLWPLHTAAPGYSEDDLFDVIEFLYDHASEGTDGRHHTYNNCGWHYDKFDAAVGKDLFRSQINEILVDYADGFELSPAGEILTLPNDEFAPLLAARLPHGDMTNVVERVAAAKLKYRRRAISERKDAVRDLADVLEYLRPEARRALNSKDESELFQIANNFGIRHHNKDQKTDYDESIWLSWMFYHYLASIHACVRLIDRAGGS
;
A
#
# COMPACT_ATOMS: atom_id res chain seq x y z
N MET A 1 6.89 17.42 -16.76
CA MET A 1 6.44 18.51 -15.87
C MET A 1 5.36 17.92 -14.98
N ASN A 2 5.71 17.55 -13.76
CA ASN A 2 4.83 16.82 -12.84
C ASN A 2 3.90 17.82 -12.15
N ASN A 3 2.68 17.97 -12.66
CA ASN A 3 1.61 18.57 -11.87
C ASN A 3 1.09 17.46 -10.95
N ARG A 4 1.64 17.42 -9.73
CA ARG A 4 1.18 16.49 -8.69
C ARG A 4 -0.29 16.77 -8.43
N ASP A 5 -1.09 15.71 -8.51
CA ASP A 5 -2.38 15.57 -7.86
C ASP A 5 -2.32 16.26 -6.50
N SER A 6 -3.02 17.38 -6.38
CA SER A 6 -3.27 18.05 -5.12
C SER A 6 -4.77 18.03 -4.90
N SER A 7 -5.30 16.82 -4.73
CA SER A 7 -6.57 16.65 -4.05
C SER A 7 -6.52 17.52 -2.78
N PRO A 8 -7.44 18.47 -2.62
CA PRO A 8 -7.38 19.41 -1.52
C PRO A 8 -7.37 18.61 -0.20
N ALA A 9 -6.40 18.91 0.67
CA ALA A 9 -6.28 18.25 1.97
C ALA A 9 -7.64 18.20 2.67
N ARG A 10 -7.96 17.05 3.27
CA ARG A 10 -9.27 16.72 3.85
C ARG A 10 -9.74 17.86 4.76
N ARG A 11 -10.63 18.71 4.23
CA ARG A 11 -11.11 19.90 4.94
C ARG A 11 -12.27 19.47 5.82
N HIS A 12 -12.19 19.74 7.12
CA HIS A 12 -13.38 19.67 7.96
C HIS A 12 -14.39 20.72 7.47
N TYR A 13 -15.53 20.26 6.94
CA TYR A 13 -16.62 21.12 6.49
C TYR A 13 -17.49 21.58 7.67
N TYR A 14 -18.42 22.49 7.41
CA TYR A 14 -19.08 23.31 8.44
C TYR A 14 -19.65 22.55 9.65
N SER A 15 -20.29 21.40 9.47
CA SER A 15 -20.89 20.63 10.57
C SER A 15 -19.85 20.05 11.54
N VAL A 16 -18.71 19.58 11.00
CA VAL A 16 -17.58 19.10 11.81
C VAL A 16 -16.91 20.29 12.52
N ARG A 17 -16.66 21.39 11.81
CA ARG A 17 -16.04 22.59 12.42
C ARG A 17 -16.92 23.28 13.46
N SER A 18 -18.23 23.18 13.33
CA SER A 18 -19.20 23.75 14.28
C SER A 18 -19.53 22.80 15.44
N GLY A 19 -18.89 21.63 15.51
CA GLY A 19 -19.10 20.63 16.57
C GLY A 19 -20.45 19.93 16.53
N ARG A 20 -21.22 20.09 15.44
CA ARG A 20 -22.55 19.47 15.26
C ARG A 20 -22.46 18.02 14.78
N ARG A 21 -21.30 17.62 14.28
CA ARG A 21 -20.94 16.24 13.90
C ARG A 21 -19.53 16.00 14.41
N ALA A 22 -19.28 14.83 15.00
CA ALA A 22 -17.91 14.41 15.29
C ALA A 22 -17.10 14.37 13.98
N PRO A 23 -15.78 14.66 14.00
CA PRO A 23 -14.92 14.34 12.87
C PRO A 23 -15.10 12.84 12.58
N ASP A 24 -15.47 12.54 11.33
CA ASP A 24 -15.88 11.20 10.91
C ASP A 24 -14.82 10.15 11.28
N GLN A 25 -15.25 9.01 11.81
CA GLN A 25 -14.50 7.76 11.63
C GLN A 25 -14.47 7.48 10.12
N GLY A 26 -13.40 6.90 9.57
CA GLY A 26 -13.28 6.66 8.13
C GLY A 26 -14.50 5.95 7.51
N LEU A 27 -14.59 5.94 6.19
CA LEU A 27 -15.64 5.24 5.46
C LEU A 27 -15.73 3.79 5.97
N GLY A 28 -16.94 3.35 6.29
CA GLY A 28 -17.20 1.94 6.54
C GLY A 28 -17.14 1.13 5.25
N LEU A 29 -16.97 -0.19 5.39
CA LEU A 29 -16.78 -1.10 4.25
C LEU A 29 -17.94 -1.04 3.23
N GLU A 30 -19.18 -0.89 3.68
CA GLU A 30 -20.33 -0.78 2.78
C GLU A 30 -20.32 0.51 1.95
N ASP A 31 -19.97 1.65 2.53
CA ASP A 31 -19.85 2.91 1.79
C ASP A 31 -18.63 2.87 0.86
N PHE A 32 -17.53 2.27 1.32
CA PHE A 32 -16.34 2.08 0.49
C PHE A 32 -16.62 1.23 -0.75
N LYS A 33 -17.33 0.11 -0.61
CA LYS A 33 -17.79 -0.72 -1.75
C LYS A 33 -18.62 0.09 -2.75
N ARG A 34 -19.50 0.97 -2.28
CA ARG A 34 -20.33 1.83 -3.14
C ARG A 34 -19.51 2.86 -3.90
N PHE A 35 -18.56 3.53 -3.24
CA PHE A 35 -17.64 4.45 -3.90
C PHE A 35 -16.74 3.74 -4.92
N PHE A 36 -16.19 2.59 -4.54
CA PHE A 36 -15.39 1.74 -5.43
C PHE A 36 -16.17 1.35 -6.69
N LEU A 37 -17.40 0.85 -6.56
CA LEU A 37 -18.23 0.48 -7.72
C LEU A 37 -18.53 1.67 -8.64
N ALA A 38 -18.84 2.84 -8.07
CA ALA A 38 -19.07 4.05 -8.87
C ALA A 38 -17.82 4.46 -9.65
N LEU A 39 -16.65 4.33 -9.03
CA LEU A 39 -15.36 4.64 -9.66
C LEU A 39 -15.01 3.61 -10.74
N PHE A 40 -15.19 2.31 -10.46
CA PHE A 40 -15.00 1.22 -11.43
C PHE A 40 -15.85 1.44 -12.69
N ASN A 41 -17.16 1.69 -12.53
CA ASN A 41 -18.05 1.91 -13.67
C ASN A 41 -17.58 3.08 -14.54
N ARG A 42 -17.16 4.19 -13.92
CA ARG A 42 -16.61 5.34 -14.67
C ARG A 42 -15.35 4.96 -15.45
N MET A 43 -14.44 4.19 -14.84
CA MET A 43 -13.21 3.76 -15.50
C MET A 43 -13.48 2.76 -16.63
N GLU A 44 -14.46 1.88 -16.46
CA GLU A 44 -14.95 0.97 -17.50
C GLU A 44 -15.56 1.73 -18.69
N GLU A 45 -16.41 2.72 -18.43
CA GLU A 45 -16.98 3.62 -19.45
C GLU A 45 -15.90 4.41 -20.21
N GLN A 46 -14.81 4.77 -19.53
CA GLN A 46 -13.64 5.41 -20.13
C GLN A 46 -12.73 4.44 -20.89
N GLY A 47 -13.03 3.15 -20.86
CA GLY A 47 -12.32 2.10 -21.57
C GLY A 47 -11.00 1.66 -20.92
N LEU A 48 -10.77 2.00 -19.66
CA LEU A 48 -9.52 1.71 -18.94
C LEU A 48 -9.19 0.21 -18.85
N PHE A 49 -10.20 -0.66 -19.00
CA PHE A 49 -10.02 -2.11 -18.94
C PHE A 49 -10.27 -2.82 -20.28
N GLN A 50 -10.50 -2.09 -21.37
CA GLN A 50 -10.88 -2.69 -22.66
C GLN A 50 -9.83 -3.66 -23.20
N GLU A 51 -8.54 -3.40 -22.98
CA GLU A 51 -7.47 -4.29 -23.43
C GLU A 51 -7.63 -5.71 -22.88
N TRP A 52 -8.04 -5.82 -21.62
CA TRP A 52 -8.12 -7.08 -20.89
C TRP A 52 -9.53 -7.66 -20.90
N PHE A 53 -10.54 -6.86 -20.59
CA PHE A 53 -11.91 -7.36 -20.40
C PHE A 53 -12.76 -7.23 -21.66
N GLY A 54 -12.30 -6.47 -22.65
CA GLY A 54 -13.06 -6.21 -23.86
C GLY A 54 -14.14 -5.15 -23.66
N TYR A 55 -15.09 -5.12 -24.58
CA TYR A 55 -16.23 -4.20 -24.56
C TYR A 55 -17.41 -4.77 -25.37
N THR A 56 -18.59 -4.20 -25.17
CA THR A 56 -19.77 -4.53 -25.99
C THR A 56 -19.98 -3.47 -27.07
N CYS A 57 -20.12 -3.91 -28.30
CA CYS A 57 -20.44 -3.08 -29.45
C CYS A 57 -21.80 -3.45 -30.02
N VAL A 58 -22.61 -2.46 -30.38
CA VAL A 58 -23.93 -2.67 -30.98
C VAL A 58 -23.88 -3.39 -32.34
N ASP A 59 -22.77 -3.24 -33.07
CA ASP A 59 -22.58 -3.88 -34.39
C ASP A 59 -21.88 -5.24 -34.29
N ALA A 60 -20.92 -5.37 -33.38
CA ALA A 60 -20.05 -6.55 -33.27
C ALA A 60 -20.42 -7.51 -32.13
N GLY A 61 -21.37 -7.13 -31.28
CA GLY A 61 -21.66 -7.86 -30.04
C GLY A 61 -20.54 -7.72 -29.02
N GLU A 62 -20.27 -8.79 -28.29
CA GLU A 62 -19.15 -8.83 -27.34
C GLU A 62 -17.81 -8.93 -28.08
N VAL A 63 -16.93 -7.96 -27.84
CA VAL A 63 -15.55 -7.98 -28.31
C VAL A 63 -14.67 -8.35 -27.13
N PHE A 64 -14.07 -9.54 -27.18
CA PHE A 64 -13.26 -10.06 -26.07
C PHE A 64 -11.88 -9.40 -26.01
N GLY A 65 -11.46 -9.03 -24.80
CA GLY A 65 -10.09 -8.60 -24.52
C GLY A 65 -9.15 -9.79 -24.30
N LYS A 66 -7.93 -9.50 -23.82
CA LYS A 66 -6.87 -10.50 -23.56
C LYS A 66 -7.25 -11.56 -22.52
N ALA A 67 -8.21 -11.29 -21.64
CA ALA A 67 -8.71 -12.25 -20.65
C ALA A 67 -9.59 -13.35 -21.29
N GLY A 68 -10.05 -13.16 -22.54
CA GLY A 68 -10.91 -14.09 -23.25
C GLY A 68 -12.38 -13.92 -22.89
N ALA A 69 -13.21 -14.87 -23.35
CA ALA A 69 -14.67 -14.80 -23.21
C ALA A 69 -15.18 -15.13 -21.81
N ASP A 70 -14.44 -15.93 -21.03
CA ASP A 70 -14.84 -16.34 -19.69
C ASP A 70 -14.04 -15.55 -18.63
N LEU A 71 -14.54 -14.36 -18.32
CA LEU A 71 -13.91 -13.46 -17.34
C LEU A 71 -13.96 -14.01 -15.92
N ASP A 72 -15.02 -14.72 -15.53
CA ASP A 72 -15.12 -15.33 -14.21
C ASP A 72 -14.03 -16.40 -14.02
N LEU A 73 -13.82 -17.26 -15.03
CA LEU A 73 -12.73 -18.23 -15.01
C LEU A 73 -11.35 -17.57 -15.01
N PHE A 74 -11.18 -16.45 -15.73
CA PHE A 74 -9.93 -15.69 -15.72
C PHE A 74 -9.62 -15.10 -14.35
N VAL A 75 -10.61 -14.47 -13.70
CA VAL A 75 -10.51 -13.93 -12.34
C VAL A 75 -10.22 -15.05 -11.35
N PHE A 76 -10.97 -16.15 -11.41
CA PHE A 76 -10.73 -17.33 -10.57
C PHE A 76 -9.31 -17.89 -10.73
N ARG A 77 -8.77 -17.95 -11.96
CA ARG A 77 -7.41 -18.43 -12.19
C ARG A 77 -6.37 -17.57 -11.47
N LYS A 78 -6.60 -16.26 -11.39
CA LYS A 78 -5.69 -15.26 -10.82
C LYS A 78 -5.82 -15.17 -9.30
N LEU A 79 -7.04 -15.06 -8.79
CA LEU A 79 -7.33 -14.82 -7.36
C LEU A 79 -7.62 -16.11 -6.58
N ARG A 80 -7.83 -17.24 -7.26
CA ARG A 80 -8.16 -18.55 -6.65
C ARG A 80 -9.42 -18.53 -5.77
N ARG A 81 -10.34 -17.61 -6.06
CA ARG A 81 -11.60 -17.43 -5.34
C ARG A 81 -12.76 -17.23 -6.32
N HIS A 82 -13.87 -17.90 -6.03
CA HIS A 82 -15.10 -17.81 -6.82
C HIS A 82 -15.99 -16.65 -6.34
N GLY A 83 -16.90 -16.20 -7.20
CA GLY A 83 -17.88 -15.17 -6.84
C GLY A 83 -17.28 -13.77 -6.75
N LEU A 84 -16.16 -13.52 -7.45
CA LEU A 84 -15.53 -12.21 -7.57
C LEU A 84 -15.81 -11.53 -8.93
N TRP A 85 -16.64 -12.15 -9.76
CA TRP A 85 -17.05 -11.61 -11.05
C TRP A 85 -18.48 -12.07 -11.38
N PRO A 86 -19.29 -11.29 -12.12
CA PRO A 86 -19.10 -9.89 -12.49
C PRO A 86 -19.10 -8.93 -11.30
N LEU A 87 -18.26 -7.90 -11.36
CA LEU A 87 -18.05 -6.95 -10.26
C LEU A 87 -19.34 -6.29 -9.77
N HIS A 88 -20.22 -5.86 -10.67
CA HIS A 88 -21.45 -5.16 -10.33
C HIS A 88 -22.41 -5.99 -9.45
N THR A 89 -22.42 -7.32 -9.63
CA THR A 89 -23.23 -8.23 -8.82
C THR A 89 -22.49 -8.75 -7.59
N ALA A 90 -21.18 -8.97 -7.73
CA ALA A 90 -20.37 -9.65 -6.74
C ALA A 90 -19.89 -8.71 -5.62
N ALA A 91 -19.47 -7.50 -5.99
CA ALA A 91 -18.82 -6.55 -5.07
C ALA A 91 -19.63 -6.17 -3.83
N PRO A 92 -20.98 -6.04 -3.86
CA PRO A 92 -21.75 -5.79 -2.64
C PRO A 92 -21.52 -6.85 -1.55
N GLY A 93 -21.27 -8.10 -1.94
CA GLY A 93 -21.01 -9.23 -1.03
C GLY A 93 -19.56 -9.37 -0.56
N TYR A 94 -18.63 -8.53 -1.02
CA TYR A 94 -17.21 -8.68 -0.69
C TYR A 94 -16.90 -8.44 0.79
N SER A 95 -16.00 -9.26 1.31
CA SER A 95 -15.22 -8.92 2.51
C SER A 95 -14.20 -7.82 2.18
N GLU A 96 -13.51 -7.29 3.19
CA GLU A 96 -12.37 -6.38 2.97
C GLU A 96 -11.30 -7.04 2.09
N ASP A 97 -10.90 -8.27 2.44
CA ASP A 97 -9.91 -9.02 1.65
C ASP A 97 -10.32 -9.21 0.18
N ASP A 98 -11.59 -9.54 -0.09
CA ASP A 98 -12.11 -9.69 -1.45
C ASP A 98 -11.97 -8.39 -2.26
N LEU A 99 -12.34 -7.28 -1.64
CA LEU A 99 -12.31 -5.99 -2.29
C LEU A 99 -10.86 -5.56 -2.56
N PHE A 100 -9.96 -5.80 -1.61
CA PHE A 100 -8.54 -5.51 -1.75
C PHE A 100 -7.90 -6.35 -2.85
N ASP A 101 -8.12 -7.66 -2.86
CA ASP A 101 -7.64 -8.57 -3.91
C ASP A 101 -8.13 -8.13 -5.30
N VAL A 102 -9.40 -7.72 -5.39
CA VAL A 102 -9.99 -7.22 -6.64
C VAL A 102 -9.38 -5.88 -7.07
N ILE A 103 -9.10 -4.96 -6.14
CA ILE A 103 -8.45 -3.69 -6.47
C ILE A 103 -7.05 -3.92 -7.03
N GLU A 104 -6.24 -4.78 -6.38
CA GLU A 104 -4.90 -5.15 -6.87
C GLU A 104 -4.98 -5.86 -8.23
N PHE A 105 -5.96 -6.76 -8.40
CA PHE A 105 -6.24 -7.40 -9.68
C PHE A 105 -6.57 -6.36 -10.76
N LEU A 106 -7.46 -5.40 -10.50
CA LEU A 106 -7.82 -4.38 -11.48
C LEU A 106 -6.63 -3.49 -11.85
N TYR A 107 -5.78 -3.14 -10.88
CA TYR A 107 -4.53 -2.43 -11.14
C TYR A 107 -3.66 -3.19 -12.15
N ASP A 108 -3.52 -4.51 -11.99
CA ASP A 108 -2.73 -5.32 -12.91
C ASP A 108 -3.26 -5.36 -14.35
N HIS A 109 -4.54 -5.07 -14.54
CA HIS A 109 -5.23 -5.13 -15.83
C HIS A 109 -5.74 -3.76 -16.31
N ALA A 110 -5.27 -2.67 -15.69
CA ALA A 110 -5.56 -1.30 -16.11
C ALA A 110 -4.63 -0.85 -17.26
N SER A 111 -5.22 -0.26 -18.29
CA SER A 111 -4.52 0.18 -19.50
C SER A 111 -5.25 1.34 -20.18
N GLU A 112 -4.60 2.48 -20.35
CA GLU A 112 -5.23 3.64 -21.02
C GLU A 112 -5.36 3.37 -22.52
N GLY A 113 -6.55 3.56 -23.07
CA GLY A 113 -6.76 3.56 -24.52
C GLY A 113 -6.13 4.80 -25.17
N THR A 114 -5.12 4.59 -26.03
CA THR A 114 -4.33 5.69 -26.64
C THR A 114 -4.67 5.95 -28.10
N ASP A 115 -5.22 4.95 -28.79
CA ASP A 115 -5.68 5.05 -30.18
C ASP A 115 -6.91 4.17 -30.35
N GLY A 116 -7.81 4.58 -31.24
CA GLY A 116 -9.08 3.90 -31.46
C GLY A 116 -10.10 4.72 -32.22
N ARG A 117 -11.32 4.20 -32.29
CA ARG A 117 -12.46 4.86 -32.93
C ARG A 117 -13.56 5.11 -31.92
N HIS A 118 -14.04 6.35 -31.85
CA HIS A 118 -15.25 6.66 -31.10
C HIS A 118 -16.49 6.31 -31.93
N HIS A 119 -17.25 5.32 -31.47
CA HIS A 119 -18.49 4.89 -32.07
C HIS A 119 -19.67 5.62 -31.42
N THR A 120 -20.18 6.66 -32.10
CA THR A 120 -21.23 7.53 -31.56
C THR A 120 -22.64 6.96 -31.69
N TYR A 121 -22.85 5.94 -32.52
CA TYR A 121 -24.17 5.34 -32.70
C TYR A 121 -24.60 4.63 -31.41
N ASN A 122 -25.85 4.88 -31.00
CA ASN A 122 -26.46 4.32 -29.79
C ASN A 122 -25.61 4.47 -28.51
N ASN A 123 -24.79 5.53 -28.42
CA ASN A 123 -23.87 5.77 -27.31
C ASN A 123 -22.93 4.58 -27.01
N CYS A 124 -22.45 3.90 -28.08
CA CYS A 124 -21.57 2.74 -27.98
C CYS A 124 -20.22 3.06 -27.33
N GLY A 125 -19.66 4.26 -27.58
CA GLY A 125 -18.46 4.75 -26.92
C GLY A 125 -17.17 4.46 -27.68
N TRP A 126 -16.04 4.46 -26.98
CA TRP A 126 -14.71 4.26 -27.58
C TRP A 126 -14.42 2.79 -27.81
N HIS A 127 -13.85 2.47 -28.99
CA HIS A 127 -13.26 1.18 -29.31
C HIS A 127 -11.75 1.38 -29.49
N TYR A 128 -10.98 1.09 -28.45
CA TYR A 128 -9.53 1.26 -28.49
C TYR A 128 -8.84 0.06 -29.14
N ASP A 129 -7.80 0.32 -29.93
CA ASP A 129 -6.94 -0.69 -30.55
C ASP A 129 -5.48 -0.63 -30.06
N LYS A 130 -5.09 0.47 -29.41
CA LYS A 130 -3.78 0.62 -28.73
C LYS A 130 -3.93 1.07 -27.29
N PHE A 131 -3.03 0.56 -26.46
CA PHE A 131 -3.11 0.71 -25.01
C PHE A 131 -1.76 1.06 -24.38
N ASP A 132 -1.80 1.86 -23.32
CA ASP A 132 -0.66 2.15 -22.45
C ASP A 132 -0.96 1.68 -21.01
N ALA A 133 -0.33 0.56 -20.64
CA ALA A 133 -0.49 -0.02 -19.31
C ALA A 133 0.14 0.84 -18.20
N ALA A 134 1.22 1.58 -18.47
CA ALA A 134 1.87 2.39 -17.44
C ALA A 134 0.97 3.57 -17.06
N VAL A 135 0.42 4.26 -18.07
CA VAL A 135 -0.51 5.37 -17.83
C VAL A 135 -1.82 4.87 -17.23
N GLY A 136 -2.34 3.73 -17.71
CA GLY A 136 -3.56 3.14 -17.16
C GLY A 136 -3.44 2.76 -15.68
N LYS A 137 -2.32 2.14 -15.29
CA LYS A 137 -1.99 1.83 -13.90
C LYS A 137 -1.86 3.07 -13.03
N ASP A 138 -1.19 4.10 -13.51
CA ASP A 138 -1.04 5.36 -12.78
C ASP A 138 -2.39 6.07 -12.57
N LEU A 139 -3.25 6.09 -13.59
CA LEU A 139 -4.61 6.65 -13.50
C LEU A 139 -5.49 5.87 -12.53
N PHE A 140 -5.51 4.54 -12.62
CA PHE A 140 -6.26 3.68 -11.70
C PHE A 140 -5.79 3.91 -10.25
N ARG A 141 -4.48 3.90 -10.02
CA ARG A 141 -3.90 4.11 -8.69
C ARG A 141 -4.24 5.47 -8.11
N SER A 142 -4.10 6.54 -8.89
CA SER A 142 -4.46 7.90 -8.45
C SER A 142 -5.92 7.95 -8.00
N GLN A 143 -6.84 7.49 -8.84
CA GLN A 143 -8.28 7.55 -8.57
C GLN A 143 -8.70 6.67 -7.39
N ILE A 144 -8.20 5.43 -7.30
CA ILE A 144 -8.49 4.54 -6.17
C ILE A 144 -7.95 5.13 -4.85
N ASN A 145 -6.79 5.77 -4.87
CA ASN A 145 -6.21 6.38 -3.67
C ASN A 145 -7.01 7.59 -3.15
N GLU A 146 -7.84 8.23 -3.99
CA GLU A 146 -8.75 9.28 -3.52
C GLU A 146 -9.79 8.75 -2.51
N ILE A 147 -10.14 7.45 -2.59
CA ILE A 147 -11.13 6.83 -1.71
C ILE A 147 -10.51 5.89 -0.67
N LEU A 148 -9.41 5.21 -0.96
CA LEU A 148 -8.71 4.32 -0.01
C LEU A 148 -8.17 5.09 1.21
N VAL A 149 -7.74 6.33 1.03
CA VAL A 149 -7.24 7.19 2.12
C VAL A 149 -8.31 7.44 3.19
N ASP A 150 -9.58 7.45 2.80
CA ASP A 150 -10.70 7.72 3.69
C ASP A 150 -11.31 6.43 4.26
N TYR A 151 -10.92 5.25 3.79
CA TYR A 151 -11.44 3.97 4.25
C TYR A 151 -10.82 3.53 5.58
N ALA A 152 -11.65 3.25 6.60
CA ALA A 152 -11.23 2.83 7.93
C ALA A 152 -10.09 3.72 8.52
N ASP A 153 -8.92 3.13 8.81
CA ASP A 153 -7.72 3.82 9.33
C ASP A 153 -6.81 4.40 8.20
N GLY A 154 -7.24 4.28 6.94
CA GLY A 154 -6.53 4.80 5.78
C GLY A 154 -5.60 3.77 5.13
N PHE A 155 -5.74 3.65 3.82
CA PHE A 155 -4.93 2.77 2.98
C PHE A 155 -4.43 3.52 1.74
N GLU A 156 -3.43 2.96 1.08
CA GLU A 156 -3.02 3.36 -0.26
C GLU A 156 -2.73 2.13 -1.12
N LEU A 157 -3.06 2.21 -2.40
CA LEU A 157 -2.52 1.36 -3.45
C LEU A 157 -1.14 1.92 -3.85
N SER A 158 -0.11 1.13 -3.61
CA SER A 158 1.28 1.49 -3.88
C SER A 158 1.59 1.54 -5.38
N PRO A 159 2.71 2.15 -5.81
CA PRO A 159 3.17 2.06 -7.20
C PRO A 159 3.44 0.63 -7.71
N ALA A 160 3.59 -0.33 -6.79
CA ALA A 160 3.73 -1.74 -7.13
C ALA A 160 2.38 -2.45 -7.32
N GLY A 161 1.25 -1.80 -7.02
CA GLY A 161 -0.07 -2.41 -7.09
C GLY A 161 -0.49 -3.14 -5.82
N GLU A 162 0.24 -2.97 -4.72
CA GLU A 162 -0.09 -3.57 -3.41
C GLU A 162 -0.83 -2.57 -2.53
N ILE A 163 -1.87 -3.00 -1.84
CA ILE A 163 -2.57 -2.23 -0.82
C ILE A 163 -1.76 -2.23 0.47
N LEU A 164 -1.48 -1.03 0.98
CA LEU A 164 -0.69 -0.78 2.17
C LEU A 164 -1.50 0.07 3.14
N THR A 165 -1.40 -0.20 4.44
CA THR A 165 -1.93 0.75 5.43
C THR A 165 -1.18 2.06 5.37
N LEU A 166 -1.91 3.17 5.50
CA LEU A 166 -1.28 4.46 5.73
C LEU A 166 -0.64 4.49 7.12
N PRO A 167 0.46 5.25 7.29
CA PRO A 167 1.00 5.51 8.62
C PRO A 167 -0.02 6.29 9.45
N ASN A 168 -0.53 5.72 10.54
CA ASN A 168 -1.29 6.51 11.51
C ASN A 168 -0.37 7.58 12.13
N ASP A 169 -0.93 8.78 12.26
CA ASP A 169 -0.31 10.11 12.08
C ASP A 169 0.86 10.48 13.03
N GLU A 170 1.18 9.66 14.03
CA GLU A 170 2.23 9.97 15.02
C GLU A 170 3.65 9.67 14.54
N PHE A 171 3.82 8.56 13.80
CA PHE A 171 5.13 8.07 13.35
C PHE A 171 5.35 8.22 11.84
N ALA A 172 4.41 8.83 11.12
CA ALA A 172 4.51 9.07 9.68
C ALA A 172 5.82 9.76 9.26
N PRO A 173 6.32 10.79 9.98
CA PRO A 173 7.61 11.40 9.65
C PRO A 173 8.79 10.44 9.74
N LEU A 174 8.78 9.51 10.70
CA LEU A 174 9.83 8.52 10.88
C LEU A 174 9.81 7.47 9.76
N LEU A 175 8.62 7.05 9.33
CA LEU A 175 8.46 6.15 8.19
C LEU A 175 8.92 6.80 6.88
N ALA A 176 8.57 8.07 6.65
CA ALA A 176 8.96 8.81 5.46
C ALA A 176 10.44 9.28 5.44
N ALA A 177 11.09 9.34 6.61
CA ALA A 177 12.46 9.82 6.72
C ALA A 177 13.45 8.95 5.93
N ARG A 178 14.29 9.61 5.13
CA ARG A 178 15.44 8.98 4.45
C ARG A 178 16.57 8.72 5.44
N LEU A 179 17.30 7.64 5.20
CA LEU A 179 18.51 7.29 5.96
C LEU A 179 19.75 7.86 5.26
N PRO A 180 20.51 8.75 5.91
CA PRO A 180 21.77 9.25 5.35
C PRO A 180 22.90 8.24 5.63
N HIS A 181 22.95 7.14 4.87
CA HIS A 181 24.00 6.11 4.99
C HIS A 181 24.53 5.70 3.60
N GLY A 182 25.84 5.43 3.51
CA GLY A 182 26.48 5.06 2.24
C GLY A 182 26.25 3.61 1.80
N ASP A 183 26.01 2.70 2.74
CA ASP A 183 25.70 1.30 2.43
C ASP A 183 24.23 1.13 2.02
N MET A 184 23.99 1.07 0.71
CA MET A 184 22.65 0.88 0.15
C MET A 184 22.10 -0.52 0.45
N THR A 185 22.89 -1.57 0.27
CA THR A 185 22.43 -2.95 0.32
C THR A 185 22.14 -3.42 1.74
N ASN A 186 23.02 -3.16 2.71
CA ASN A 186 22.87 -3.72 4.05
C ASN A 186 22.07 -2.84 5.01
N VAL A 187 21.88 -1.56 4.67
CA VAL A 187 21.22 -0.58 5.56
C VAL A 187 20.01 0.05 4.88
N VAL A 188 20.20 0.83 3.81
CA VAL A 188 19.12 1.66 3.25
C VAL A 188 17.99 0.81 2.66
N GLU A 189 18.32 -0.15 1.79
CA GLU A 189 17.34 -1.02 1.13
C GLU A 189 16.70 -2.01 2.11
N ARG A 190 17.47 -2.55 3.07
CA ARG A 190 16.90 -3.43 4.11
C ARG A 190 15.90 -2.71 5.01
N VAL A 191 16.19 -1.47 5.42
CA VAL A 191 15.22 -0.69 6.19
C VAL A 191 14.00 -0.33 5.34
N ALA A 192 14.18 0.02 4.06
CA ALA A 192 13.05 0.27 3.16
C ALA A 192 12.16 -0.98 2.99
N ALA A 193 12.76 -2.15 2.81
CA ALA A 193 12.05 -3.42 2.74
C ALA A 193 11.32 -3.73 4.04
N ALA A 194 11.95 -3.55 5.20
CA ALA A 194 11.31 -3.74 6.50
C ALA A 194 10.11 -2.80 6.70
N LYS A 195 10.24 -1.52 6.31
CA LYS A 195 9.12 -0.56 6.32
C LYS A 195 7.96 -1.05 5.44
N LEU A 196 8.23 -1.57 4.25
CA LEU A 196 7.21 -2.09 3.35
C LEU A 196 6.50 -3.31 3.93
N LYS A 197 7.27 -4.32 4.40
CA LYS A 197 6.73 -5.53 5.05
C LYS A 197 5.79 -5.18 6.21
N TYR A 198 6.20 -4.24 7.07
CA TYR A 198 5.40 -3.82 8.21
C TYR A 198 4.02 -3.25 7.81
N ARG A 199 3.97 -2.54 6.68
CA ARG A 199 2.74 -1.91 6.14
C ARG A 199 1.76 -2.88 5.49
N ARG A 200 2.18 -4.11 5.14
CA ARG A 200 1.31 -5.15 4.58
C ARG A 200 0.44 -5.89 5.61
N ARG A 201 0.45 -5.45 6.89
CA ARG A 201 -0.32 -5.96 8.06
C ARG A 201 -0.14 -7.43 8.48
N ALA A 202 0.23 -8.34 7.59
CA ALA A 202 0.39 -9.76 7.92
C ALA A 202 1.35 -9.91 9.11
N ILE A 203 0.93 -10.70 10.12
CA ILE A 203 1.70 -10.87 11.37
C ILE A 203 3.10 -11.42 11.07
N SER A 204 3.23 -12.34 10.13
CA SER A 204 4.51 -12.87 9.66
C SER A 204 5.40 -11.76 9.08
N GLU A 205 4.85 -10.92 8.21
CA GLU A 205 5.58 -9.79 7.60
C GLU A 205 6.01 -8.76 8.65
N ARG A 206 5.17 -8.48 9.65
CA ARG A 206 5.53 -7.59 10.77
C ARG A 206 6.64 -8.17 11.64
N LYS A 207 6.63 -9.49 11.90
CA LYS A 207 7.73 -10.17 12.58
C LYS A 207 9.02 -10.07 11.80
N ASP A 208 8.96 -10.30 10.49
CA ASP A 208 10.13 -10.25 9.62
C ASP A 208 10.66 -8.82 9.48
N ALA A 209 9.79 -7.80 9.43
CA ALA A 209 10.19 -6.41 9.46
C ALA A 209 10.98 -6.07 10.74
N VAL A 210 10.47 -6.50 11.91
CA VAL A 210 11.15 -6.28 13.20
C VAL A 210 12.51 -7.00 13.24
N ARG A 211 12.60 -8.23 12.69
CA ARG A 211 13.86 -8.97 12.53
C ARG A 211 14.86 -8.25 11.65
N ASP A 212 14.41 -7.79 10.49
CA ASP A 212 15.26 -7.08 9.54
C ASP A 212 15.82 -5.79 10.15
N LEU A 213 15.01 -5.01 10.89
CA LEU A 213 15.49 -3.81 11.58
C LEU A 213 16.49 -4.15 12.69
N ALA A 214 16.23 -5.18 13.50
CA ALA A 214 17.19 -5.63 14.51
C ALA A 214 18.52 -6.06 13.87
N ASP A 215 18.47 -6.73 12.71
CA ASP A 215 19.66 -7.12 11.95
C ASP A 215 20.47 -5.93 11.44
N VAL A 216 19.79 -4.92 10.90
CA VAL A 216 20.42 -3.68 10.46
C VAL A 216 21.06 -2.95 11.63
N LEU A 217 20.37 -2.85 12.76
CA LEU A 217 20.92 -2.18 13.94
C LEU A 217 22.21 -2.87 14.41
N GLU A 218 22.19 -4.20 14.53
CA GLU A 218 23.38 -5.00 14.89
C GLU A 218 24.52 -4.87 13.88
N TYR A 219 24.21 -4.79 12.58
CA TYR A 219 25.20 -4.53 11.54
C TYR A 219 25.90 -3.18 11.73
N LEU A 220 25.15 -2.14 12.13
CA LEU A 220 25.68 -0.80 12.38
C LEU A 220 26.51 -0.68 13.68
N ARG A 221 26.48 -1.69 14.55
CA ARG A 221 27.14 -1.66 15.87
C ARG A 221 28.63 -1.29 15.83
N PRO A 222 29.47 -1.84 14.94
CA PRO A 222 30.90 -1.51 14.89
C PRO A 222 31.17 -0.06 14.47
N GLU A 223 30.28 0.54 13.68
CA GLU A 223 30.35 1.96 13.31
C GLU A 223 29.84 2.84 14.44
N ALA A 224 28.72 2.47 15.06
CA ALA A 224 28.15 3.16 16.22
C ALA A 224 29.14 3.25 17.39
N ARG A 225 29.92 2.19 17.67
CA ARG A 225 30.97 2.19 18.70
C ARG A 225 32.07 3.23 18.50
N ARG A 226 32.29 3.68 17.27
CA ARG A 226 33.26 4.74 16.96
C ARG A 226 32.66 6.13 17.15
N ALA A 227 31.34 6.26 17.04
CA ALA A 227 30.60 7.53 17.15
C ALA A 227 30.03 7.79 18.56
N LEU A 228 29.81 6.75 19.36
CA LEU A 228 29.19 6.81 20.70
C LEU A 228 30.19 6.40 21.79
N ASN A 229 29.98 6.89 23.01
CA ASN A 229 30.66 6.30 24.16
C ASN A 229 30.09 4.89 24.46
N SER A 230 30.87 4.07 25.16
CA SER A 230 30.53 2.65 25.39
C SER A 230 29.25 2.43 26.20
N LYS A 231 28.86 3.39 27.05
CA LYS A 231 27.65 3.28 27.86
C LYS A 231 26.41 3.56 27.02
N ASP A 232 26.43 4.62 26.24
CA ASP A 232 25.33 5.00 25.35
C ASP A 232 25.12 3.94 24.25
N GLU A 233 26.19 3.36 23.70
CA GLU A 233 26.08 2.21 22.79
C GLU A 233 25.43 1.02 23.48
N SER A 234 25.89 0.66 24.68
CA SER A 234 25.33 -0.48 25.41
C SER A 234 23.83 -0.29 25.69
N GLU A 235 23.38 0.91 26.06
CA GLU A 235 21.97 1.20 26.34
C GLU A 235 21.11 1.14 25.07
N LEU A 236 21.59 1.73 23.98
CA LEU A 236 20.87 1.76 22.69
C LEU A 236 20.65 0.36 22.10
N PHE A 237 21.59 -0.55 22.34
CA PHE A 237 21.50 -1.93 21.87
C PHE A 237 20.98 -2.91 22.94
N GLN A 238 20.73 -2.47 24.17
CA GLN A 238 20.25 -3.35 25.25
C GLN A 238 18.88 -3.95 24.92
N ILE A 239 17.99 -3.17 24.31
CA ILE A 239 16.67 -3.63 23.88
C ILE A 239 16.79 -4.62 22.71
N ALA A 240 17.71 -4.38 21.76
CA ALA A 240 18.07 -5.33 20.69
C ALA A 240 18.58 -6.68 21.24
N ASN A 241 19.40 -6.63 22.29
CA ASN A 241 20.01 -7.79 22.90
C ASN A 241 19.03 -8.61 23.78
N ASN A 242 18.09 -7.95 24.46
CA ASN A 242 17.26 -8.57 25.50
C ASN A 242 15.86 -8.97 25.03
N PHE A 243 15.34 -8.34 23.98
CA PHE A 243 14.06 -8.71 23.38
C PHE A 243 14.36 -9.60 22.17
N GLY A 244 14.41 -10.91 22.41
CA GLY A 244 14.93 -11.89 21.45
C GLY A 244 14.05 -12.04 20.21
N ILE A 245 14.30 -11.17 19.25
CA ILE A 245 13.82 -11.27 17.87
C ILE A 245 14.65 -12.31 17.09
N ARG A 246 15.86 -12.58 17.58
CA ARG A 246 16.76 -13.64 17.16
C ARG A 246 16.63 -14.83 18.11
N HIS A 247 16.02 -15.90 17.59
CA HIS A 247 15.93 -17.25 18.16
C HIS A 247 14.98 -17.49 19.35
N HIS A 248 14.21 -18.57 19.20
CA HIS A 248 13.48 -19.30 20.23
C HIS A 248 14.32 -19.50 21.49
N ASN A 249 14.22 -18.60 22.45
CA ASN A 249 14.75 -18.83 23.79
C ASN A 249 13.58 -19.17 24.72
N LYS A 250 13.66 -20.31 25.41
CA LYS A 250 12.58 -20.86 26.26
C LYS A 250 12.24 -19.96 27.47
N ASP A 251 13.08 -18.97 27.76
CA ASP A 251 12.93 -18.02 28.86
C ASP A 251 12.23 -16.70 28.45
N GLN A 252 11.66 -16.63 27.24
CA GLN A 252 11.01 -15.40 26.76
C GLN A 252 9.64 -15.19 27.39
N LYS A 253 9.41 -13.97 27.87
CA LYS A 253 8.09 -13.47 28.25
C LYS A 253 7.21 -13.40 26.99
N THR A 254 6.43 -14.45 26.77
CA THR A 254 5.50 -14.60 25.63
C THR A 254 4.10 -14.07 25.93
N ASP A 255 3.89 -13.51 27.13
CA ASP A 255 2.58 -13.05 27.62
C ASP A 255 2.23 -11.61 27.19
N TYR A 256 2.65 -11.21 25.99
CA TYR A 256 2.31 -9.91 25.42
C TYR A 256 1.33 -10.07 24.28
N ASP A 257 0.47 -9.07 24.10
CA ASP A 257 -0.27 -8.93 22.84
C ASP A 257 0.75 -8.75 21.70
N GLU A 258 0.78 -9.74 20.81
CA GLU A 258 1.76 -9.82 19.73
C GLU A 258 1.69 -8.61 18.79
N SER A 259 0.49 -8.08 18.55
CA SER A 259 0.30 -6.93 17.66
C SER A 259 0.83 -5.64 18.26
N ILE A 260 0.57 -5.42 19.56
CA ILE A 260 1.06 -4.27 20.32
C ILE A 260 2.58 -4.35 20.44
N TRP A 261 3.12 -5.52 20.76
CA TRP A 261 4.56 -5.73 20.91
C TRP A 261 5.32 -5.51 19.60
N LEU A 262 4.83 -6.07 18.48
CA LEU A 262 5.46 -5.88 17.17
C LEU A 262 5.45 -4.42 16.74
N SER A 263 4.37 -3.69 17.01
CA SER A 263 4.29 -2.26 16.72
C SER A 263 5.32 -1.45 17.51
N TRP A 264 5.37 -1.65 18.83
CA TRP A 264 6.34 -0.99 19.69
C TRP A 264 7.78 -1.28 19.25
N MET A 265 8.12 -2.54 19.01
CA MET A 265 9.47 -2.95 18.60
C MET A 265 9.86 -2.39 17.24
N PHE A 266 8.96 -2.43 16.26
CA PHE A 266 9.22 -1.88 14.93
C PHE A 266 9.63 -0.40 15.00
N TYR A 267 8.82 0.43 15.67
CA TYR A 267 9.11 1.85 15.78
C TYR A 267 10.33 2.13 16.66
N HIS A 268 10.56 1.33 17.70
CA HIS A 268 11.75 1.43 18.53
C HIS A 268 13.03 1.22 17.69
N TYR A 269 13.14 0.10 16.94
CA TYR A 269 14.33 -0.14 16.11
C TYR A 269 14.48 0.89 15.01
N LEU A 270 13.39 1.28 14.36
CA LEU A 270 13.46 2.26 13.30
C LEU A 270 14.00 3.61 13.82
N ALA A 271 13.51 4.07 14.98
CA ALA A 271 14.02 5.29 15.62
C ALA A 271 15.49 5.16 16.01
N SER A 272 15.89 4.03 16.60
CA SER A 272 17.28 3.74 16.98
C SER A 272 18.22 3.73 15.78
N ILE A 273 17.83 3.12 14.66
CA ILE A 273 18.62 3.13 13.41
C ILE A 273 18.77 4.56 12.89
N HIS A 274 17.69 5.34 12.86
CA HIS A 274 17.76 6.74 12.45
C HIS A 274 18.70 7.56 13.33
N ALA A 275 18.71 7.34 14.65
CA ALA A 275 19.64 7.97 15.57
C ALA A 275 21.09 7.52 15.30
N CYS A 276 21.34 6.20 15.24
CA CYS A 276 22.66 5.61 14.96
C CYS A 276 23.28 6.17 13.68
N VAL A 277 22.56 6.09 12.57
CA VAL A 277 23.06 6.51 11.25
C VAL A 277 23.40 7.99 11.23
N ARG A 278 22.59 8.86 11.86
CA ARG A 278 22.87 10.30 11.94
C ARG A 278 24.08 10.63 12.83
N LEU A 279 24.30 9.86 13.88
CA LEU A 279 25.48 10.01 14.74
C LEU A 279 26.74 9.56 14.01
N ILE A 280 26.68 8.46 13.27
CA ILE A 280 27.77 7.96 12.41
C ILE A 280 28.12 9.00 11.33
N ASP A 281 27.11 9.51 10.62
CA ASP A 281 27.28 10.54 9.58
C ASP A 281 27.95 11.81 10.14
N ARG A 282 27.51 12.28 11.32
CA ARG A 282 28.13 13.42 11.99
C ARG A 282 29.59 13.16 12.38
N ALA A 283 29.91 11.96 12.86
CA ALA A 283 31.27 11.60 13.26
C ALA A 283 32.20 11.41 12.05
N GLY A 284 31.68 10.95 10.90
CA GLY A 284 32.43 10.78 9.65
C GLY A 284 32.61 12.07 8.83
N GLY A 285 31.76 13.08 9.05
CA GLY A 285 31.89 14.42 8.46
C GLY A 285 32.75 15.41 9.25
N SER A 286 33.42 14.95 10.32
CA SER A 286 34.39 15.71 11.13
C SER A 286 35.81 15.30 10.78
#